data_AF-A0A536YDL1-F1
#
_entry.id   AF-A0A536YDL1-F1
#
_cell.length_a   1.000
_cell.length_b   1.000
_cell.length_c   1.000
_cell.angle_alpha   90.00
_cell.angle_beta   90.00
_cell.angle_gamma   90.00
#
_symmetry.space_group_name_H-M   'P 1'
#
loop_
_entity.id
_entity.type
_entity.pdbx_description
1 polymer ?
#
loop_
_entity_poly.entity_id
_entity_poly.type
_entity_poly.pdbx_seq_one_letter_code
_entity_poly.pdbx_strand_id
1 'polypeptide(L)' 'MNYREIMRRRFILGSTQPQVILARIQENIEALRQSSLPYQISFSTGIVQCDPSSDLTLSDYLALADKQMYEQKKGR' A
#
# COMPACT_ATOMS: atom_id res chain seq x y z
N MET A 1 9.49 -22.01 -11.92
CA MET A 1 8.37 -21.07 -11.75
C MET A 1 8.80 -20.01 -10.73
N ASN A 2 9.14 -18.81 -11.19
CA ASN A 2 9.83 -17.79 -10.37
C ASN A 2 8.79 -16.80 -9.82
N TYR A 3 8.44 -16.91 -8.54
CA TYR A 3 7.40 -16.13 -7.86
C TYR A 3 7.84 -14.70 -7.48
N ARG A 4 8.75 -14.07 -8.23
CA ARG A 4 9.37 -12.78 -7.85
C ARG A 4 8.85 -11.54 -8.57
N GLU A 5 7.68 -11.62 -9.18
CA GLU A 5 6.97 -10.44 -9.69
C GLU A 5 5.71 -10.19 -8.86
N ILE A 6 5.92 -9.71 -7.63
CA ILE A 6 4.84 -9.11 -6.86
C ILE A 6 4.49 -7.81 -7.58
N MET A 7 3.25 -7.72 -8.08
CA MET A 7 2.69 -6.54 -8.74
C MET A 7 2.85 -5.28 -7.87
N ARG A 8 3.97 -4.56 -8.03
CA ARG A 8 4.18 -3.25 -7.42
C ARG A 8 3.40 -2.21 -8.25
N ARG A 9 2.09 -2.08 -7.99
CA ARG A 9 1.26 -1.04 -8.60
C ARG A 9 1.40 0.26 -7.81
N ARG A 10 1.69 1.34 -8.54
CA ARG A 10 1.82 2.70 -7.99
C ARG A 10 0.54 3.46 -8.24
N PHE A 11 0.04 4.13 -7.20
CA PHE A 11 -1.10 5.05 -7.30
C PHE A 11 -0.70 6.37 -6.65
N ILE A 12 -0.83 7.47 -7.40
CA ILE A 12 -0.70 8.83 -6.88
C ILE A 12 -2.12 9.41 -6.91
N LEU A 13 -2.71 9.70 -5.76
CA LEU A 13 -4.02 10.36 -5.68
C LEU A 13 -3.83 11.79 -5.17
N GLY A 14 -4.02 12.77 -6.07
CA GLY A 14 -4.26 14.14 -5.68
C GLY A 14 -5.71 14.27 -5.21
N SER A 15 -5.92 14.65 -3.95
CA SER A 15 -7.27 14.83 -3.41
C SER A 15 -7.30 15.89 -2.31
N THR A 16 -8.44 16.56 -2.19
CA THR A 16 -8.69 17.58 -1.17
C THR A 16 -8.79 17.00 0.25
N GLN A 17 -8.94 15.68 0.38
CA GLN A 17 -9.05 14.96 1.66
C GLN A 17 -8.33 13.59 1.57
N PRO A 18 -6.99 13.54 1.70
CA PRO A 18 -6.21 12.31 1.54
C PRO A 18 -6.61 11.20 2.51
N GLN A 19 -7.08 11.56 3.71
CA GLN A 19 -7.52 10.61 4.74
C GLN A 19 -8.76 9.80 4.32
N VAL A 20 -9.67 10.41 3.56
CA VAL A 20 -10.89 9.72 3.09
C VAL A 20 -10.54 8.65 2.06
N ILE A 21 -9.59 8.95 1.18
CA ILE A 21 -9.10 7.97 0.20
C ILE A 21 -8.34 6.84 0.89
N LEU A 22 -7.50 7.18 1.87
CA LEU A 22 -6.79 6.18 2.66
C LEU A 22 -7.76 5.19 3.31
N ALA A 23 -8.78 5.71 4.00
CA ALA A 23 -9.81 4.89 4.64
C ALA A 23 -10.51 3.98 3.63
N ARG A 24 -10.94 4.51 2.47
CA ARG A 24 -11.58 3.73 1.41
C ARG A 24 -10.70 2.62 0.84
N ILE A 25 -9.40 2.88 0.67
CA ILE A 25 -8.44 1.87 0.20
C ILE A 25 -8.31 0.75 1.24
N GLN A 26 -8.17 1.11 2.52
CA GLN A 26 -8.06 0.14 3.61
C GLN A 26 -9.33 -0.71 3.74
N GLU A 27 -10.51 -0.10 3.72
CA GLU A 27 -11.80 -0.81 3.75
C GLU A 27 -11.94 -1.82 2.59
N ASN A 28 -11.61 -1.41 1.37
CA ASN A 28 -11.69 -2.29 0.20
C ASN A 28 -10.71 -3.48 0.27
N ILE A 29 -9.51 -3.26 0.81
CA ILE A 29 -8.51 -4.34 0.99
C ILE A 29 -9.01 -5.35 2.01
N GLU A 30 -9.59 -4.91 3.13
CA GLU A 30 -10.15 -5.81 4.14
C GLU A 30 -11.38 -6.56 3.61
N ALA A 31 -12.27 -5.87 2.89
CA ALA A 31 -13.41 -6.51 2.24
C ALA A 31 -12.98 -7.60 1.24
N LEU A 32 -11.95 -7.33 0.44
CA LEU A 32 -11.40 -8.31 -0.49
C LEU A 32 -10.76 -9.50 0.24
N ARG A 33 -10.07 -9.26 1.36
CA ARG A 33 -9.50 -10.34 2.19
C ARG A 33 -10.59 -11.26 2.77
N GLN A 34 -11.74 -10.71 3.11
CA GLN A 34 -12.89 -11.45 3.67
C GLN A 34 -13.80 -12.05 2.60
N SER A 35 -13.57 -11.75 1.33
CA SER A 35 -14.39 -12.25 0.23
C SER A 35 -14.27 -13.78 0.08
N SER A 36 -15.36 -14.42 -0.31
CA SER A 36 -15.47 -15.89 -0.46
C SER A 36 -14.82 -16.37 -1.76
N LEU A 37 -13.55 -16.03 -1.96
CA LEU A 37 -12.77 -16.54 -3.06
C LEU A 37 -12.45 -18.02 -2.82
N PRO A 38 -12.32 -18.84 -3.87
CA PRO A 38 -11.98 -20.26 -3.72
C PRO A 38 -10.54 -20.50 -3.23
N TYR A 39 -9.81 -19.42 -2.90
CA TYR A 39 -8.47 -19.40 -2.35
C TYR A 39 -8.32 -18.20 -1.42
N GLN A 40 -7.48 -18.34 -0.40
CA GLN A 40 -7.15 -17.24 0.50
C GLN A 40 -6.15 -16.28 -0.15
N ILE A 41 -6.45 -14.98 -0.11
CA ILE A 41 -5.52 -13.94 -0.55
C ILE A 41 -5.00 -13.16 0.65
N SER A 42 -3.69 -12.91 0.66
CA SER A 42 -3.04 -11.99 1.58
C SER A 42 -2.51 -10.76 0.82
N PHE A 43 -2.52 -9.61 1.48
CA PHE A 43 -1.98 -8.36 0.96
C PHE A 43 -0.97 -7.80 1.98
N SER A 44 0.09 -7.18 1.46
CA SER A 44 1.03 -6.36 2.23
C SER A 44 1.11 -5.02 1.50
N THR A 45 0.87 -3.92 2.21
CA THR A 45 0.70 -2.60 1.60
C THR A 45 1.42 -1.53 2.39
N GLY A 46 2.29 -0.77 1.72
CA GLY A 46 2.91 0.42 2.27
C GLY A 46 2.20 1.68 1.78
N ILE A 47 1.72 2.50 2.72
CA ILE A 47 1.03 3.75 2.44
C ILE A 47 1.68 4.85 3.28
N VAL A 48 2.19 5.87 2.60
CA VAL A 48 2.85 7.03 3.23
C VAL A 48 2.18 8.31 2.77
N GLN A 49 2.05 9.26 3.70
CA GLN A 49 1.59 10.60 3.38
C GLN A 49 2.81 11.46 3.00
N CYS A 50 2.77 12.04 1.80
CA CYS A 50 3.76 13.03 1.41
C CYS A 50 3.46 14.35 2.10
N ASP A 51 4.44 14.88 2.83
CA ASP A 51 4.38 16.22 3.40
C ASP A 51 5.10 17.20 2.46
N PRO A 52 4.40 18.15 1.82
CA PRO A 52 5.03 19.10 0.92
C PRO A 52 5.98 20.07 1.63
N SER A 53 5.94 20.17 2.97
CA SER A 53 6.88 20.96 3.76
C SER A 53 8.14 20.17 4.17
N SER A 54 8.22 18.90 3.81
CA SER A 54 9.37 18.05 4.09
C SER A 54 10.49 18.22 3.04
N ASP A 55 11.74 18.04 3.47
CA ASP A 55 12.90 17.95 2.57
C ASP A 55 13.00 16.59 1.84
N LEU A 56 12.07 15.66 2.10
CA LEU A 56 12.06 14.35 1.49
C LEU A 56 11.68 14.44 0.01
N THR A 57 12.47 13.78 -0.83
CA THR A 57 12.14 13.63 -2.24
C THR A 57 11.00 12.61 -2.41
N LEU A 58 10.36 12.63 -3.59
CA LEU A 58 9.39 11.58 -3.95
C LEU A 58 10.00 10.17 -3.85
N SER A 59 11.28 10.01 -4.22
CA SER A 59 11.99 8.74 -4.12
C SER A 59 12.11 8.26 -2.68
N ASP A 60 12.29 9.18 -1.73
CA ASP A 60 12.38 8.84 -0.31
C ASP A 60 11.03 8.35 0.22
N TYR A 61 9.93 9.02 -0.14
CA TYR A 61 8.59 8.54 0.19
C TYR A 61 8.30 7.16 -0.40
N LEU A 62 8.74 6.89 -1.63
CA LEU A 62 8.59 5.58 -2.23
C LEU A 62 9.41 4.51 -1.50
N ALA A 63 10.63 4.83 -1.08
CA ALA A 63 11.46 3.91 -0.30
C ALA A 63 10.82 3.62 1.08
N LEU A 64 10.23 4.63 1.72
CA LEU A 64 9.48 4.48 2.97
C LEU A 64 8.25 3.58 2.80
N ALA A 65 7.48 3.78 1.73
CA ALA A 65 6.34 2.92 1.42
C ALA A 65 6.79 1.47 1.17
N ASP A 66 7.85 1.27 0.40
CA ASP A 66 8.37 -0.08 0.12
C ASP A 66 8.87 -0.77 1.39
N LYS A 67 9.55 -0.03 2.28
CA LYS A 67 9.98 -0.52 3.59
C LYS A 67 8.79 -0.97 4.44
N GLN A 68 7.76 -0.13 4.58
CA GLN A 68 6.56 -0.46 5.35
C GLN A 68 5.85 -1.70 4.80
N MET A 69 5.73 -1.80 3.47
CA MET A 69 5.19 -2.99 2.80
C MET A 69 6.02 -4.24 3.15
N TYR A 70 7.34 -4.14 3.10
CA TYR A 70 8.25 -5.26 3.36
C TYR A 70 8.21 -5.72 4.82
N GLU A 71 8.08 -4.79 5.77
CA GLU A 71 7.88 -5.10 7.18
C GLU A 71 6.58 -5.87 7.42
N GLN A 72 5.47 -5.43 6.81
CA GLN A 72 4.20 -6.18 6.87
C GLN A 72 4.31 -7.57 6.25
N LYS A 73 5.11 -7.72 5.19
CA LYS A 73 5.34 -9.02 4.55
C LYS A 73 6.15 -9.97 5.44
N LYS A 74 7.06 -9.46 6.26
CA LYS A 74 7.89 -10.25 7.18
C LYS A 74 7.14 -10.71 8.44
N GLY A 75 6.18 -9.91 8.90
CA GLY A 75 5.41 -10.19 10.11
C GLY A 75 4.24 -11.17 9.93
N ARG A 76 4.13 -11.80 8.76
CA ARG A 76 3.02 -12.69 8.36
C ARG A 76 3.58 -14.03 7.91
#